data_AF-A0A0V0HK55-F1
#
_entry.id   AF-A0A0V0HK55-F1
#
_cell.length_a   1.000
_cell.length_b   1.000
_cell.length_c   1.000
_cell.angle_alpha   90.00
_cell.angle_beta   90.00
_cell.angle_gamma   90.00
#
_symmetry.space_group_name_H-M   'P 1'
#
loop_
_entity.id
_entity.type
_entity.pdbx_description
1 polymer ?
#
loop_
_entity_poly.entity_id
_entity_poly.type
_entity_poly.pdbx_seq_one_letter_code
_entity_poly.pdbx_strand_id
1 'polypeptide(L)'
;MWSFWAKMPAIKAAMIAHPETEWIWWVDSDAAFTDMDFKLPLDRYKDHNFVVHGWEKLLYEQQSWTSINAGVFLIRNCQWSMDLMEAWAKMGPQSPEYDKWGEILRTTFKDKIFQESDDQSGLAYLLLKEKEKWGNKIYVEGGYYFEGYWVEIVGTYDNITDRYLAIEKSEGRLRRRHAERVSESYASVWEEHLKEAGYGRYSWRRPFITHFTGCQPCSGDHNQMYSGETCFDAMQKALNFADNQVLRKYGYMHKDLLDSSSVFPVPFNFPA
;
A
#
# COMPACT_ATOMS: atom_id res chain seq x y z
N MET A 1 0.69 24.15 1.82
CA MET A 1 -0.04 22.88 1.61
C MET A 1 -0.39 22.31 2.97
N TRP A 2 -1.63 21.88 3.17
CA TRP A 2 -2.12 21.28 4.41
C TRP A 2 -2.67 19.88 4.13
N SER A 3 -2.75 19.05 5.17
CA SER A 3 -3.29 17.67 5.11
C SER A 3 -2.60 16.79 4.05
N PHE A 4 -3.35 15.94 3.35
CA PHE A 4 -2.91 15.00 2.31
C PHE A 4 -2.12 15.65 1.16
N TRP A 5 -2.32 16.94 0.87
CA TRP A 5 -1.52 17.66 -0.14
C TRP A 5 -0.07 17.94 0.29
N ALA A 6 0.27 17.83 1.57
CA ALA A 6 1.61 18.11 2.09
C ALA A 6 2.69 17.16 1.56
N LYS A 7 2.29 16.00 1.00
CA LYS A 7 3.22 15.07 0.34
C LYS A 7 3.88 15.66 -0.90
N MET A 8 3.22 16.58 -1.60
CA MET A 8 3.74 17.15 -2.85
C MET A 8 5.10 17.84 -2.71
N PRO A 9 5.29 18.80 -1.78
CA PRO A 9 6.59 19.44 -1.59
C PRO A 9 7.62 18.50 -0.98
N ALA A 10 7.21 17.54 -0.15
CA ALA A 10 8.12 16.55 0.43
C ALA A 10 8.74 15.66 -0.66
N ILE A 11 7.92 15.15 -1.59
CA ILE A 11 8.39 14.34 -2.73
C ILE A 11 9.28 15.17 -3.65
N LYS A 12 8.90 16.41 -3.98
CA LYS A 12 9.75 17.30 -4.81
C LYS A 12 11.09 17.58 -4.14
N ALA A 13 11.10 17.82 -2.83
CA ALA A 13 12.34 18.02 -2.08
C ALA A 13 13.23 16.77 -2.12
N ALA A 14 12.64 15.57 -1.94
CA ALA A 14 13.36 14.31 -2.05
C ALA A 14 13.96 14.10 -3.46
N MET A 15 13.21 14.40 -4.54
CA MET A 15 13.72 14.32 -5.92
C MET A 15 14.96 15.19 -6.14
N ILE A 16 14.92 16.43 -5.64
CA ILE A 16 16.02 17.39 -5.82
C ILE A 16 17.23 17.02 -4.94
N ALA A 17 16.99 16.61 -3.70
CA ALA A 17 18.04 16.30 -2.74
C ALA A 17 18.77 14.99 -3.06
N HIS A 18 18.09 14.05 -3.75
CA HIS A 18 18.59 12.71 -4.03
C HIS A 18 18.60 12.37 -5.53
N PRO A 19 19.47 13.03 -6.33
CA PRO A 19 19.55 12.76 -7.78
C PRO A 19 20.01 11.33 -8.11
N GLU A 20 20.62 10.61 -7.17
CA GLU A 20 20.99 9.20 -7.29
C GLU A 20 19.81 8.23 -7.21
N THR A 21 18.68 8.69 -6.66
CA THR A 21 17.51 7.84 -6.44
C THR A 21 16.70 7.71 -7.72
N GLU A 22 16.50 6.49 -8.21
CA GLU A 22 15.64 6.22 -9.38
C GLU A 22 14.15 6.34 -9.04
N TRP A 23 13.74 5.81 -7.89
CA TRP A 23 12.35 5.75 -7.45
C TRP A 23 12.19 6.32 -6.05
N ILE A 24 11.21 7.20 -5.90
CA ILE A 24 10.71 7.63 -4.59
C ILE A 24 9.43 6.85 -4.32
N TRP A 25 9.34 6.29 -3.13
CA TRP A 25 8.17 5.57 -2.67
C TRP A 25 7.47 6.38 -1.59
N TRP A 26 6.27 6.86 -1.89
CA TRP A 26 5.40 7.47 -0.89
C TRP A 26 4.55 6.38 -0.23
N VAL A 27 4.48 6.41 1.10
CA VAL A 27 3.68 5.50 1.92
C VAL A 27 3.03 6.33 3.04
N ASP A 28 1.70 6.38 3.08
CA ASP A 28 0.96 7.06 4.14
C ASP A 28 1.25 6.42 5.51
N SER A 29 1.16 7.21 6.58
CA SER A 29 1.47 6.77 7.95
C SER A 29 0.51 5.71 8.50
N ASP A 30 -0.67 5.57 7.90
CA ASP A 30 -1.67 4.55 8.23
C ASP A 30 -1.60 3.34 7.28
N ALA A 31 -0.54 3.19 6.49
CA ALA A 31 -0.26 2.01 5.70
C ALA A 31 0.88 1.18 6.32
N ALA A 32 0.69 -0.14 6.41
CA ALA A 32 1.66 -1.06 7.00
C ALA A 32 2.10 -2.13 5.99
N PHE A 33 3.40 -2.41 5.96
CA PHE A 33 3.94 -3.60 5.28
C PHE A 33 3.53 -4.85 6.03
N THR A 34 2.89 -5.79 5.33
CA THR A 34 2.36 -7.04 5.91
C THR A 34 2.86 -8.29 5.20
N ASP A 35 3.68 -8.14 4.16
CA ASP A 35 4.54 -9.20 3.62
C ASP A 35 6.01 -8.74 3.61
N MET A 36 6.80 -9.27 4.54
CA MET A 36 8.20 -8.91 4.73
C MET A 36 9.15 -9.65 3.76
N ASP A 37 8.64 -10.62 3.00
CA ASP A 37 9.42 -11.37 2.00
C ASP A 37 9.11 -10.90 0.56
N PHE A 38 8.08 -10.07 0.37
CA PHE A 38 7.69 -9.56 -0.95
C PHE A 38 8.74 -8.61 -1.54
N LYS A 39 9.07 -8.82 -2.81
CA LYS A 39 9.94 -7.94 -3.59
C LYS A 39 9.14 -7.22 -4.67
N LEU A 40 9.19 -5.89 -4.65
CA LEU A 40 8.60 -5.06 -5.70
C LEU A 40 9.12 -5.48 -7.08
N PRO A 41 8.24 -5.79 -8.06
CA PRO A 41 8.65 -6.22 -9.39
C PRO A 41 9.03 -5.01 -10.26
N LEU A 42 10.06 -4.24 -9.88
CA LEU A 42 10.41 -2.97 -10.52
C LEU A 42 10.65 -3.07 -12.04
N ASP A 43 11.16 -4.21 -12.52
CA ASP A 43 11.34 -4.48 -13.96
C ASP A 43 10.02 -4.43 -14.75
N ARG A 44 8.88 -4.75 -14.11
CA ARG A 44 7.53 -4.60 -14.69
C ARG A 44 7.23 -3.15 -15.04
N TYR A 45 7.78 -2.21 -14.27
CA TYR A 45 7.51 -0.78 -14.37
C TYR A 45 8.58 0.00 -15.14
N LYS A 46 9.52 -0.69 -15.80
CA LYS A 46 10.67 -0.08 -16.49
C LYS A 46 10.28 1.03 -17.48
N ASP A 47 9.13 0.89 -18.15
CA ASP A 47 8.66 1.85 -19.17
C ASP A 47 7.74 2.95 -18.60
N HIS A 48 7.49 2.93 -17.28
CA HIS A 48 6.60 3.83 -16.56
C HIS A 48 7.39 4.71 -15.58
N ASN A 49 6.76 5.82 -15.18
CA ASN A 49 7.33 6.81 -14.26
C ASN A 49 6.50 6.96 -12.97
N PHE A 50 5.27 6.48 -12.95
CA PHE A 50 4.41 6.48 -11.77
C PHE A 50 3.72 5.13 -11.66
N VAL A 51 3.64 4.57 -10.46
CA VAL A 51 2.94 3.31 -10.19
C VAL A 51 2.01 3.54 -9.01
N VAL A 52 0.72 3.23 -9.18
CA VAL A 52 -0.32 3.45 -8.17
C VAL A 52 -1.22 2.24 -8.10
N HIS A 53 -1.70 1.89 -6.90
CA HIS A 53 -2.70 0.83 -6.80
C HIS A 53 -4.04 1.31 -7.37
N GLY A 54 -4.76 0.41 -8.04
CA GLY A 54 -6.13 0.69 -8.48
C GLY A 54 -6.69 -0.33 -9.44
N TRP A 55 -7.90 -0.05 -9.92
CA TRP A 55 -8.64 -0.90 -10.85
C TRP A 55 -9.09 -0.11 -12.07
N GLU A 56 -8.55 -0.45 -13.24
CA GLU A 56 -8.84 0.27 -14.49
C GLU A 56 -10.33 0.33 -14.83
N LYS A 57 -11.09 -0.73 -14.54
CA LYS A 57 -12.55 -0.73 -14.74
C LYS A 57 -13.26 0.29 -13.84
N LEU A 58 -12.86 0.39 -12.57
CA LEU A 58 -13.41 1.40 -11.67
C LEU A 58 -13.03 2.81 -12.13
N LEU A 59 -11.83 2.98 -12.67
CA LEU A 59 -11.33 4.28 -13.13
C LEU A 59 -11.98 4.75 -14.43
N TYR A 60 -11.94 3.93 -15.48
CA TYR A 60 -12.32 4.34 -16.83
C TYR A 60 -13.79 4.08 -17.16
N GLU A 61 -14.41 3.03 -16.59
CA GLU A 61 -15.82 2.71 -16.85
C GLU A 61 -16.72 3.35 -15.81
N GLN A 62 -16.41 3.17 -14.52
CA GLN A 62 -17.27 3.64 -13.43
C GLN A 62 -16.95 5.07 -12.98
N GLN A 63 -15.76 5.57 -13.29
CA GLN A 63 -15.28 6.89 -12.86
C GLN A 63 -15.51 7.09 -11.36
N SER A 64 -15.02 6.11 -10.59
CA SER A 64 -15.08 6.13 -9.13
C SER A 64 -13.88 6.87 -8.53
N TRP A 65 -14.11 7.68 -7.50
CA TRP A 65 -13.01 8.38 -6.80
C TRP A 65 -12.10 7.44 -5.99
N THR A 66 -12.57 6.22 -5.67
CA THR A 66 -11.78 5.16 -5.01
C THR A 66 -11.16 4.17 -6.00
N SER A 67 -11.19 4.50 -7.30
CA SER A 67 -10.63 3.64 -8.35
C SER A 67 -9.11 3.47 -8.29
N ILE A 68 -8.41 4.40 -7.62
CA ILE A 68 -6.98 4.35 -7.31
C ILE A 68 -6.76 4.77 -5.86
N ASN A 69 -5.59 4.46 -5.29
CA ASN A 69 -5.18 4.90 -3.97
C ASN A 69 -3.91 5.77 -4.06
N ALA A 70 -3.98 7.04 -3.62
CA ALA A 70 -2.83 7.95 -3.63
C ALA A 70 -2.03 8.00 -2.31
N GLY A 71 -2.32 7.08 -1.39
CA GLY A 71 -1.58 6.90 -0.14
C GLY A 71 -0.36 6.01 -0.27
N VAL A 72 -0.30 5.14 -1.29
CA VAL A 72 0.91 4.39 -1.64
C VAL A 72 1.18 4.45 -3.13
N PHE A 73 2.35 4.98 -3.51
CA PHE A 73 2.78 4.99 -4.91
C PHE A 73 4.30 5.09 -5.08
N LEU A 74 4.77 4.61 -6.23
CA LEU A 74 6.13 4.86 -6.71
C LEU A 74 6.12 5.99 -7.72
N ILE A 75 7.08 6.91 -7.63
CA ILE A 75 7.30 7.95 -8.62
C ILE A 75 8.80 8.03 -8.96
N ARG A 76 9.11 7.96 -10.25
CA ARG A 76 10.47 7.98 -10.77
C ARG A 76 11.05 9.38 -10.63
N ASN A 77 12.31 9.51 -10.24
CA ASN A 77 12.98 10.81 -10.21
C ASN A 77 13.37 11.24 -11.63
N CYS A 78 12.49 12.00 -12.29
CA CYS A 78 12.73 12.50 -13.65
C CYS A 78 11.90 13.76 -13.94
N GLN A 79 12.22 14.46 -15.03
CA GLN A 79 11.52 15.68 -15.42
C GLN A 79 10.02 15.47 -15.61
N TRP A 80 9.62 14.35 -16.23
CA TRP A 80 8.20 14.03 -16.42
C TRP A 80 7.44 13.98 -15.09
N SER A 81 8.07 13.44 -14.03
CA SER A 81 7.47 13.36 -12.71
C SER A 81 7.35 14.74 -12.05
N MET A 82 8.34 15.61 -12.25
CA MET A 82 8.27 17.01 -11.77
C MET A 82 7.13 17.76 -12.45
N ASP A 83 6.94 17.55 -13.75
CA ASP A 83 5.86 18.16 -14.54
C ASP A 83 4.48 17.63 -14.09
N LEU A 84 4.34 16.32 -13.86
CA LEU A 84 3.12 15.72 -13.31
C LEU A 84 2.81 16.32 -11.94
N MET A 85 3.79 16.39 -11.06
CA MET A 85 3.63 16.92 -9.70
C MET A 85 3.24 18.40 -9.69
N GLU A 86 3.71 19.18 -10.67
CA GLU A 86 3.24 20.57 -10.86
C GLU A 86 1.79 20.62 -11.34
N ALA A 87 1.40 19.79 -12.31
CA ALA A 87 0.01 19.74 -12.77
C ALA A 87 -0.94 19.29 -11.65
N TRP A 88 -0.56 18.25 -10.90
CA TRP A 88 -1.35 17.71 -9.80
C TRP A 88 -1.51 18.71 -8.65
N ALA A 89 -0.42 19.41 -8.27
CA ALA A 89 -0.47 20.40 -7.20
C ALA A 89 -1.37 21.62 -7.49
N LYS A 90 -1.72 21.89 -8.76
CA LYS A 90 -2.68 22.96 -9.13
C LYS A 90 -4.11 22.69 -8.62
N MET A 91 -4.41 21.44 -8.27
CA MET A 91 -5.69 21.07 -7.66
C MET A 91 -5.63 21.15 -6.12
N GLY A 92 -4.47 21.48 -5.55
CA GLY A 92 -4.26 21.57 -4.11
C GLY A 92 -4.46 22.97 -3.53
N PRO A 93 -4.39 23.13 -2.18
CA PRO A 93 -4.82 24.34 -1.48
C PRO A 93 -3.96 25.59 -1.68
N GLN A 94 -2.88 25.50 -2.46
CA GLN A 94 -2.09 26.68 -2.85
C GLN A 94 -2.63 27.33 -4.12
N SER A 95 -3.52 26.63 -4.83
CA SER A 95 -4.17 27.15 -6.02
C SER A 95 -5.34 28.05 -5.63
N PRO A 96 -5.51 29.22 -6.28
CA PRO A 96 -6.72 30.04 -6.12
C PRO A 96 -7.98 29.32 -6.63
N GLU A 97 -7.83 28.22 -7.38
CA GLU A 97 -8.95 27.41 -7.89
C GLU A 97 -9.27 26.18 -7.01
N TYR A 98 -8.73 26.09 -5.77
CA TYR A 98 -8.91 24.91 -4.92
C TYR A 98 -10.38 24.49 -4.73
N ASP A 99 -11.25 25.44 -4.36
CA ASP A 99 -12.68 25.15 -4.15
C ASP A 99 -13.38 24.74 -5.45
N LYS A 100 -13.03 25.42 -6.55
CA LYS A 100 -13.50 25.09 -7.90
C LYS A 100 -13.07 23.68 -8.33
N TRP A 101 -11.86 23.26 -7.99
CA TRP A 101 -11.41 21.88 -8.21
C TRP A 101 -12.21 20.89 -7.38
N GLY A 102 -12.55 21.21 -6.13
CA GLY A 102 -13.47 20.39 -5.32
C GLY A 102 -14.80 20.15 -6.02
N GLU A 103 -15.39 21.21 -6.58
CA GLU A 103 -16.62 21.12 -7.38
C GLU A 103 -16.44 20.26 -8.65
N ILE A 104 -15.38 20.51 -9.43
CA ILE A 104 -15.07 19.76 -10.66
C ILE A 104 -14.91 18.27 -10.36
N LEU A 105 -14.15 17.93 -9.32
CA LEU A 105 -13.88 16.55 -8.92
C LEU A 105 -15.16 15.85 -8.47
N ARG A 106 -16.02 16.51 -7.69
CA ARG A 106 -17.33 15.96 -7.29
C ARG A 106 -18.29 15.82 -8.47
N THR A 107 -18.23 16.72 -9.45
CA THR A 107 -19.01 16.58 -10.68
C THR A 107 -18.49 15.43 -11.55
N THR A 108 -17.18 15.18 -11.55
CA THR A 108 -16.54 14.13 -12.34
C THR A 108 -16.75 12.75 -11.72
N PHE A 109 -16.49 12.59 -10.43
CA PHE A 109 -16.63 11.34 -9.68
C PHE A 109 -17.91 11.37 -8.85
N LYS A 110 -18.98 10.74 -9.35
CA LYS A 110 -20.34 10.86 -8.77
C LYS A 110 -20.48 10.25 -7.38
N ASP A 111 -19.59 9.33 -7.04
CA ASP A 111 -19.53 8.62 -5.77
C ASP A 111 -18.56 9.28 -4.76
N LYS A 112 -17.95 10.42 -5.12
CA LYS A 112 -17.10 11.19 -4.22
C LYS A 112 -17.91 11.82 -3.10
N ILE A 113 -17.53 11.49 -1.86
CA ILE A 113 -18.25 11.91 -0.65
C ILE A 113 -17.74 13.25 -0.08
N PHE A 114 -16.46 13.58 -0.32
CA PHE A 114 -15.84 14.80 0.19
C PHE A 114 -16.07 16.00 -0.73
N GLN A 115 -16.36 17.17 -0.15
CA GLN A 115 -16.60 18.40 -0.91
C GLN A 115 -15.33 19.02 -1.48
N GLU A 116 -14.25 18.95 -0.71
CA GLU A 116 -12.97 19.58 -1.03
C GLU A 116 -12.18 18.78 -2.09
N SER A 117 -11.20 19.43 -2.69
CA SER A 117 -10.26 18.79 -3.60
C SER A 117 -9.24 17.95 -2.83
N ASP A 118 -9.15 16.66 -3.13
CA ASP A 118 -8.17 15.73 -2.56
C ASP A 118 -7.19 15.24 -3.63
N ASP A 119 -6.00 14.85 -3.17
CA ASP A 119 -4.90 14.40 -4.03
C ASP A 119 -5.29 13.15 -4.82
N GLN A 120 -5.95 12.18 -4.19
CA GLN A 120 -6.40 10.96 -4.86
C GLN A 120 -7.34 11.24 -6.04
N SER A 121 -8.39 12.01 -5.81
CA SER A 121 -9.35 12.39 -6.85
C SER A 121 -8.69 13.25 -7.93
N GLY A 122 -7.75 14.11 -7.55
CA GLY A 122 -6.95 14.91 -8.50
C GLY A 122 -6.12 14.03 -9.45
N LEU A 123 -5.46 12.99 -8.93
CA LEU A 123 -4.69 12.06 -9.76
C LEU A 123 -5.60 11.22 -10.66
N ALA A 124 -6.72 10.75 -10.12
CA ALA A 124 -7.74 10.04 -10.90
C ALA A 124 -8.27 10.93 -12.03
N TYR A 125 -8.46 12.23 -11.78
CA TYR A 125 -8.89 13.18 -12.80
C TYR A 125 -7.86 13.32 -13.92
N LEU A 126 -6.56 13.44 -13.60
CA LEU A 126 -5.50 13.50 -14.61
C LEU A 126 -5.47 12.22 -15.46
N LEU A 127 -5.62 11.05 -14.84
CA LEU A 127 -5.70 9.78 -15.55
C LEU A 127 -6.93 9.67 -16.47
N LEU A 128 -8.07 10.22 -16.04
CA LEU A 128 -9.33 10.14 -16.77
C LEU A 128 -9.44 11.18 -17.89
N LYS A 129 -9.05 12.43 -17.62
CA LYS A 129 -9.28 13.59 -18.50
C LYS A 129 -8.04 14.02 -19.30
N GLU A 130 -6.85 13.70 -18.81
CA GLU A 130 -5.57 13.99 -19.48
C GLU A 130 -4.80 12.70 -19.82
N LYS A 131 -5.53 11.62 -20.11
CA LYS A 131 -4.97 10.29 -20.39
C LYS A 131 -3.90 10.29 -21.48
N GLU A 132 -4.12 11.04 -22.57
CA GLU A 132 -3.16 11.12 -23.68
C GLU A 132 -1.82 11.72 -23.24
N LYS A 133 -1.84 12.61 -22.24
CA LYS A 133 -0.66 13.31 -21.74
C LYS A 133 0.08 12.51 -20.66
N TRP A 134 -0.66 11.92 -19.72
CA TRP A 134 -0.07 11.29 -18.53
C TRP A 134 -0.18 9.77 -18.52
N GLY A 135 -1.28 9.22 -19.03
CA GLY A 135 -1.66 7.82 -18.85
C GLY A 135 -0.62 6.81 -19.32
N ASN A 136 0.08 7.09 -20.43
CA ASN A 136 1.12 6.19 -20.96
C ASN A 136 2.33 6.00 -20.04
N LYS A 137 2.49 6.84 -19.02
CA LYS A 137 3.60 6.76 -18.05
C LYS A 137 3.14 6.45 -16.62
N ILE A 138 1.84 6.25 -16.41
CA ILE A 138 1.26 5.84 -15.14
C ILE A 138 0.81 4.38 -15.25
N TYR A 139 1.35 3.52 -14.41
CA TYR A 139 0.93 2.12 -14.29
C TYR A 139 -0.08 1.99 -13.15
N VAL A 140 -1.29 1.49 -13.46
CA VAL A 140 -2.31 1.16 -12.45
C VAL A 140 -2.14 -0.31 -12.04
N GLU A 141 -1.56 -0.55 -10.87
CA GLU A 141 -1.23 -1.87 -10.36
C GLU A 141 -2.42 -2.51 -9.64
N GLY A 142 -2.99 -3.56 -10.23
CA GLY A 142 -4.06 -4.37 -9.64
C GLY A 142 -3.70 -5.86 -9.47
N GLY A 143 -2.46 -6.25 -9.74
CA GLY A 143 -1.98 -7.63 -9.71
C GLY A 143 -1.58 -8.13 -8.32
N TYR A 144 -1.36 -7.22 -7.37
CA TYR A 144 -1.16 -7.50 -5.95
C TYR A 144 -1.66 -6.34 -5.10
N TYR A 145 -1.77 -6.53 -3.78
CA TYR A 145 -2.09 -5.47 -2.82
C TYR A 145 -0.93 -4.49 -2.64
N PHE A 146 -0.60 -3.74 -3.70
CA PHE A 146 0.36 -2.63 -3.63
C PHE A 146 -0.13 -1.54 -2.68
N GLU A 147 -1.45 -1.35 -2.65
CA GLU A 147 -2.20 -0.93 -1.47
C GLU A 147 -3.33 -1.95 -1.27
N GLY A 148 -3.75 -2.16 -0.02
CA GLY A 148 -4.76 -3.16 0.30
C GLY A 148 -5.70 -2.68 1.38
N TYR A 149 -7.00 -2.67 1.05
CA TYR A 149 -8.01 -2.18 1.97
C TYR A 149 -8.15 -3.08 3.21
N TRP A 150 -7.86 -2.51 4.39
CA TRP A 150 -7.76 -3.27 5.63
C TRP A 150 -8.99 -4.11 5.98
N VAL A 151 -10.20 -3.63 5.66
CA VAL A 151 -11.47 -4.32 5.95
C VAL A 151 -11.55 -5.67 5.24
N GLU A 152 -10.99 -5.78 4.03
CA GLU A 152 -10.97 -7.04 3.28
C GLU A 152 -9.88 -7.99 3.77
N ILE A 153 -8.86 -7.46 4.45
CA ILE A 153 -7.60 -8.15 4.72
C ILE A 153 -7.53 -8.68 6.16
N VAL A 154 -7.83 -7.86 7.15
CA VAL A 154 -7.47 -8.13 8.56
C VAL A 154 -8.12 -9.41 9.09
N GLY A 155 -9.35 -9.71 8.66
CA GLY A 155 -10.05 -10.95 9.00
C GLY A 155 -9.43 -12.23 8.42
N THR A 156 -8.46 -12.10 7.50
CA THR A 156 -7.83 -13.24 6.82
C THR A 156 -6.49 -13.65 7.44
N TYR A 157 -5.88 -12.83 8.30
CA TYR A 157 -4.52 -13.05 8.81
C TYR A 157 -4.30 -14.37 9.51
N ASP A 158 -5.26 -14.84 10.32
CA ASP A 158 -5.13 -16.12 11.02
C ASP A 158 -5.09 -17.29 10.01
N ASN A 159 -5.98 -17.30 9.03
CA ASN A 159 -5.99 -18.30 7.96
C ASN A 159 -4.73 -18.22 7.08
N ILE A 160 -4.21 -17.03 6.79
CA ILE A 160 -2.94 -16.87 6.08
C ILE A 160 -1.81 -17.45 6.92
N THR A 161 -1.76 -17.14 8.22
CA THR A 161 -0.74 -17.65 9.16
C THR A 161 -0.75 -19.18 9.18
N ASP A 162 -1.92 -19.80 9.33
CA ASP A 162 -2.06 -21.25 9.36
C ASP A 162 -1.56 -21.93 8.06
N ARG A 163 -1.86 -21.33 6.91
CA ARG A 163 -1.40 -21.84 5.60
C ARG A 163 0.12 -21.74 5.44
N TYR A 164 0.71 -20.62 5.85
CA TYR A 164 2.16 -20.45 5.79
C TYR A 164 2.85 -21.42 6.76
N LEU A 165 2.34 -21.58 7.99
CA LEU A 165 2.87 -22.56 8.94
C LEU A 165 2.75 -24.01 8.42
N ALA A 166 1.68 -24.35 7.70
CA ALA A 166 1.50 -25.66 7.10
C ALA A 166 2.56 -25.94 6.01
N ILE A 167 2.92 -24.93 5.21
CA ILE A 167 4.00 -25.03 4.22
C ILE A 167 5.35 -25.18 4.94
N GLU A 168 5.64 -24.36 5.95
CA GLU A 168 6.90 -24.47 6.70
C GLU A 168 7.06 -25.84 7.37
N LYS A 169 5.96 -26.45 7.85
CA LYS A 169 5.95 -27.82 8.40
C LYS A 169 6.42 -28.88 7.39
N SER A 170 6.09 -28.74 6.12
CA SER A 170 6.50 -29.68 5.07
C SER A 170 7.81 -29.28 4.39
N GLU A 171 8.18 -27.99 4.40
CA GLU A 171 9.36 -27.44 3.73
C GLU A 171 10.45 -27.01 4.73
N GLY A 172 11.44 -27.87 4.92
CA GLY A 172 12.54 -27.62 5.87
C GLY A 172 13.40 -26.40 5.53
N ARG A 173 13.51 -26.02 4.24
CA ARG A 173 14.27 -24.83 3.82
C ARG A 173 13.68 -23.54 4.41
N LEU A 174 12.36 -23.52 4.62
CA LEU A 174 11.61 -22.41 5.20
C LEU A 174 11.55 -22.44 6.75
N ARG A 175 12.37 -23.23 7.43
CA ARG A 175 12.47 -23.19 8.90
C ARG A 175 13.74 -22.50 9.40
N ARG A 176 14.66 -22.22 8.47
CA ARG A 176 15.96 -21.64 8.78
C ARG A 176 15.82 -20.15 9.09
N ARG A 177 16.30 -19.75 10.27
CA ARG A 177 16.54 -18.34 10.61
C ARG A 177 17.59 -17.75 9.66
N HIS A 178 17.30 -16.58 9.10
CA HIS A 178 18.14 -15.95 8.08
C HIS A 178 18.17 -14.43 8.27
N ALA A 179 19.24 -13.80 7.77
CA ALA A 179 19.35 -12.33 7.74
C ALA A 179 18.59 -11.76 6.53
N GLU A 180 18.13 -10.52 6.63
CA GLU A 180 17.38 -9.84 5.56
C GLU A 180 18.12 -9.81 4.21
N ARG A 181 19.46 -9.74 4.24
CA ARG A 181 20.31 -9.75 3.03
C ARG A 181 20.11 -10.99 2.15
N VAL A 182 19.58 -12.09 2.68
CA VAL A 182 19.32 -13.32 1.92
C VAL A 182 17.83 -13.60 1.73
N SER A 183 16.94 -12.65 2.07
CA SER A 183 15.48 -12.81 1.94
C SER A 183 15.06 -13.17 0.52
N GLU A 184 15.75 -12.69 -0.53
CA GLU A 184 15.41 -13.03 -1.92
C GLU A 184 15.49 -14.54 -2.21
N SER A 185 16.51 -15.21 -1.67
CA SER A 185 16.63 -16.67 -1.81
C SER A 185 15.52 -17.39 -1.05
N TYR A 186 15.04 -16.82 0.05
CA TYR A 186 13.97 -17.38 0.87
C TYR A 186 12.61 -17.19 0.20
N ALA A 187 12.34 -15.98 -0.31
CA ALA A 187 11.18 -15.65 -1.12
C ALA A 187 11.06 -16.56 -2.34
N SER A 188 12.17 -16.92 -3.00
CA SER A 188 12.12 -17.87 -4.12
C SER A 188 11.62 -19.26 -3.74
N VAL A 189 11.88 -19.72 -2.50
CA VAL A 189 11.35 -20.99 -1.98
C VAL A 189 9.86 -20.85 -1.70
N TRP A 190 9.42 -19.71 -1.13
CA TRP A 190 7.99 -19.41 -0.98
C TRP A 190 7.26 -19.46 -2.34
N GLU A 191 7.84 -18.88 -3.38
CA GLU A 191 7.23 -18.89 -4.72
C GLU A 191 7.03 -20.29 -5.32
N GLU A 192 7.77 -21.32 -4.87
CA GLU A 192 7.51 -22.69 -5.28
C GLU A 192 6.12 -23.18 -4.81
N HIS A 193 5.64 -22.67 -3.66
CA HIS A 193 4.40 -23.10 -3.00
C HIS A 193 3.24 -22.12 -3.19
N LEU A 194 3.53 -20.85 -3.45
CA LEU A 194 2.49 -19.82 -3.49
C LEU A 194 1.91 -19.58 -4.89
N LYS A 195 2.50 -20.09 -5.97
CA LYS A 195 2.09 -19.82 -7.38
C LYS A 195 0.59 -19.83 -7.60
N GLU A 196 -0.10 -20.88 -7.14
CA GLU A 196 -1.53 -21.08 -7.36
C GLU A 196 -2.42 -20.13 -6.53
N ALA A 197 -1.90 -19.56 -5.46
CA ALA A 197 -2.65 -18.65 -4.60
C ALA A 197 -2.99 -17.31 -5.26
N GLY A 198 -2.18 -16.86 -6.23
CA GLY A 198 -2.23 -15.49 -6.79
C GLY A 198 -1.87 -14.41 -5.76
N TYR A 199 -1.74 -13.13 -6.14
CA TYR A 199 -1.38 -12.04 -5.21
C TYR A 199 -2.51 -11.01 -4.98
N GLY A 200 -3.56 -11.06 -5.79
CA GLY A 200 -4.63 -10.07 -5.76
C GLY A 200 -5.76 -10.42 -4.81
N ARG A 201 -6.89 -9.75 -5.02
CA ARG A 201 -8.13 -9.98 -4.28
C ARG A 201 -8.52 -11.47 -4.29
N TYR A 202 -8.98 -11.96 -3.14
CA TYR A 202 -9.31 -13.38 -2.88
C TYR A 202 -8.13 -14.34 -2.77
N SER A 203 -6.90 -13.84 -2.89
CA SER A 203 -5.71 -14.64 -2.57
C SER A 203 -5.65 -14.97 -1.08
N TRP A 204 -5.00 -16.08 -0.75
CA TRP A 204 -4.56 -16.42 0.59
C TRP A 204 -3.06 -16.14 0.82
N ARG A 205 -2.37 -15.50 -0.13
CA ARG A 205 -1.02 -14.96 0.10
C ARG A 205 -1.09 -13.79 1.07
N ARG A 206 0.04 -13.51 1.73
CA ARG A 206 0.20 -12.30 2.52
C ARG A 206 -0.06 -11.09 1.60
N PRO A 207 -0.91 -10.14 2.01
CA PRO A 207 -1.01 -8.87 1.33
C PRO A 207 0.30 -8.11 1.53
N PHE A 208 0.77 -7.41 0.50
CA PHE A 208 2.04 -6.68 0.63
C PHE A 208 1.89 -5.48 1.55
N ILE A 209 0.87 -4.66 1.31
CA ILE A 209 0.51 -3.54 2.17
C ILE A 209 -0.93 -3.68 2.62
N THR A 210 -1.17 -3.34 3.89
CA THR A 210 -2.50 -3.16 4.46
C THR A 210 -2.65 -1.71 4.89
N HIS A 211 -3.62 -1.01 4.30
CA HIS A 211 -3.81 0.43 4.47
C HIS A 211 -5.13 0.70 5.19
N PHE A 212 -5.02 1.42 6.31
CA PHE A 212 -6.10 1.74 7.23
C PHE A 212 -6.89 2.99 6.82
N THR A 213 -7.20 3.10 5.53
CA THR A 213 -7.96 4.23 4.98
C THR A 213 -9.28 4.44 5.72
N GLY A 214 -9.51 5.68 6.14
CA GLY A 214 -10.70 6.07 6.91
C GLY A 214 -10.60 5.82 8.42
N CYS A 215 -9.51 5.20 8.92
CA CYS A 215 -9.33 5.03 10.35
C CYS A 215 -8.85 6.29 11.06
N GLN A 216 -8.09 7.20 10.45
CA GLN A 216 -7.71 8.50 11.05
C GLN A 216 -7.32 8.46 12.56
N PRO A 217 -6.41 7.56 12.99
CA PRO A 217 -6.14 7.33 14.42
C PRO A 217 -5.56 8.54 15.17
N CYS A 218 -4.98 9.51 14.44
CA CYS A 218 -4.37 10.70 15.05
C CYS A 218 -5.37 11.83 15.34
N SER A 219 -6.40 12.03 14.51
CA SER A 219 -7.41 13.06 14.74
C SER A 219 -8.53 12.55 15.66
N GLY A 220 -8.80 11.25 15.65
CA GLY A 220 -9.99 10.67 16.29
C GLY A 220 -11.26 10.84 15.46
N ASP A 221 -11.19 11.50 14.29
CA ASP A 221 -12.29 11.70 13.35
C ASP A 221 -12.47 10.47 12.45
N HIS A 222 -12.65 9.30 13.08
CA HIS A 222 -12.87 8.04 12.37
C HIS A 222 -14.04 8.16 11.38
N ASN A 223 -13.89 7.57 10.19
CA ASN A 223 -15.02 7.44 9.27
C ASN A 223 -16.15 6.71 10.01
N GLN A 224 -17.36 7.29 10.00
CA GLN A 224 -18.53 6.76 10.74
C GLN A 224 -18.90 5.31 10.39
N MET A 225 -18.39 4.80 9.27
CA MET A 225 -18.50 3.39 8.90
C MET A 225 -17.72 2.45 9.84
N TYR A 226 -16.72 2.96 10.58
CA TYR A 226 -15.82 2.20 11.45
C TYR A 226 -15.76 2.80 12.85
N SER A 227 -15.76 1.96 13.88
CA SER A 227 -15.46 2.43 15.23
C SER A 227 -13.95 2.55 15.42
N GLY A 228 -13.51 3.54 16.21
CA GLY A 228 -12.09 3.76 16.50
C GLY A 228 -11.41 2.55 17.16
N GLU A 229 -12.14 1.84 18.03
CA GLU A 229 -11.68 0.59 18.66
C GLU A 229 -11.41 -0.50 17.60
N THR A 230 -12.32 -0.68 16.63
CA THR A 230 -12.12 -1.64 15.53
C THR A 230 -10.90 -1.28 14.69
N CYS A 231 -10.70 0.01 14.42
CA CYS A 231 -9.53 0.48 13.68
C CYS A 231 -8.22 0.21 14.42
N PHE A 232 -8.16 0.51 15.72
CA PHE A 232 -6.96 0.30 16.52
C PHE A 232 -6.61 -1.19 16.63
N ASP A 233 -7.60 -2.04 16.92
CA ASP A 233 -7.43 -3.48 16.97
C ASP A 233 -6.94 -4.04 15.63
N ALA A 234 -7.48 -3.53 14.53
CA ALA A 234 -7.09 -3.95 13.20
C ALA A 234 -5.65 -3.54 12.84
N MET A 235 -5.25 -2.33 13.21
CA MET A 235 -3.86 -1.86 13.09
C MET A 235 -2.92 -2.72 13.92
N GLN A 236 -3.27 -2.99 15.17
CA GLN A 236 -2.49 -3.83 16.07
C GLN A 236 -2.31 -5.24 15.50
N LYS A 237 -3.39 -5.84 14.98
CA LYS A 237 -3.32 -7.15 14.31
C LYS A 237 -2.39 -7.15 13.10
N ALA A 238 -2.47 -6.15 12.23
CA ALA A 238 -1.60 -6.06 11.05
C ALA A 238 -0.13 -5.89 11.43
N LEU A 239 0.16 -5.02 12.40
CA LEU A 239 1.52 -4.80 12.89
C LEU A 239 2.10 -6.07 13.51
N ASN A 240 1.37 -6.74 14.40
CA ASN A 240 1.83 -7.99 15.02
C ASN A 240 1.93 -9.15 14.01
N PHE A 241 1.06 -9.18 12.99
CA PHE A 241 1.14 -10.14 11.89
C PHE A 241 2.41 -9.96 11.06
N ALA A 242 2.77 -8.71 10.78
CA ALA A 242 4.01 -8.36 10.10
C ALA A 242 5.23 -8.63 11.00
N ASP A 243 5.17 -8.22 12.27
CA ASP A 243 6.26 -8.36 13.22
C ASP A 243 6.58 -9.83 13.52
N ASN A 244 5.57 -10.71 13.51
CA ASN A 244 5.79 -12.16 13.56
C ASN A 244 6.75 -12.68 12.47
N GLN A 245 6.77 -12.08 11.29
CA GLN A 245 7.68 -12.45 10.20
C GLN A 245 9.13 -12.03 10.50
N VAL A 246 9.30 -10.95 11.26
CA VAL A 246 10.60 -10.43 11.72
C VAL A 246 11.08 -11.18 12.97
N LEU A 247 10.27 -11.19 14.04
CA LEU A 247 10.56 -11.85 15.32
C LEU A 247 10.86 -13.33 15.16
N ARG A 248 10.20 -14.02 14.21
CA ARG A 248 10.44 -15.44 13.93
C ARG A 248 11.91 -15.71 13.61
N LYS A 249 12.59 -14.79 12.93
CA LYS A 249 14.02 -14.87 12.58
C LYS A 249 14.91 -14.80 13.84
N TYR A 250 14.43 -14.18 14.91
CA TYR A 250 15.12 -14.07 16.21
C TYR A 250 14.66 -15.10 17.24
N GLY A 251 13.60 -15.86 16.95
CA GLY A 251 13.13 -16.94 17.80
C GLY A 251 11.98 -16.57 18.73
N TYR A 252 11.20 -15.56 18.37
CA TYR A 252 10.02 -15.13 19.11
C TYR A 252 8.84 -14.98 18.16
N MET A 253 7.62 -15.05 18.71
CA MET A 253 6.38 -14.70 18.01
C MET A 253 5.36 -14.16 19.01
N HIS A 254 4.44 -13.33 18.57
CA HIS A 254 3.17 -13.04 19.23
C HIS A 254 2.27 -14.26 19.18
N LYS A 255 1.64 -14.60 20.31
CA LYS A 255 0.65 -15.68 20.40
C LYS A 255 -0.74 -15.21 19.97
N ASP A 256 -1.06 -13.97 20.31
CA ASP A 256 -2.32 -13.30 19.99
C ASP A 256 -1.97 -12.01 19.24
N LEU A 257 -2.57 -11.80 18.07
CA LEU A 257 -2.34 -10.61 17.27
C LEU A 257 -2.92 -9.35 17.92
N LEU A 258 -3.75 -9.47 18.96
CA LEU A 258 -4.23 -8.37 19.81
C LEU A 258 -3.39 -8.15 21.08
N ASP A 259 -2.27 -8.87 21.25
CA ASP A 259 -1.33 -8.62 22.34
C ASP A 259 0.06 -8.23 21.79
N SER A 260 0.32 -6.92 21.73
CA SER A 260 1.62 -6.39 21.34
C SER A 260 2.66 -6.40 22.47
N SER A 261 2.23 -6.68 23.71
CA SER A 261 3.12 -6.60 24.88
C SER A 261 3.87 -7.89 25.17
N SER A 262 3.33 -9.03 24.71
CA SER A 262 3.87 -10.35 25.00
C SER A 262 4.34 -11.06 23.74
N VAL A 263 5.52 -11.68 23.84
CA VAL A 263 6.03 -12.64 22.85
C VAL A 263 6.44 -13.93 23.54
N PHE A 264 6.36 -15.05 22.82
CA PHE A 264 6.80 -16.35 23.32
C PHE A 264 7.98 -16.87 22.50
N PRO A 265 8.92 -17.59 23.14
CA PRO A 265 10.05 -18.17 22.43
C PRO A 265 9.58 -19.35 21.55
N VAL A 266 10.10 -19.43 20.34
CA VAL A 266 9.89 -20.56 19.42
C VAL A 266 11.19 -21.34 19.18
N PRO A 267 11.13 -22.67 19.03
CA PRO A 267 12.29 -23.50 18.70
C PRO A 267 13.06 -23.01 17.46
N PHE A 268 14.33 -23.39 17.38
CA PHE A 268 15.18 -23.00 16.25
C PHE A 268 14.59 -23.47 14.92
N ASN A 269 14.04 -24.68 14.89
CA ASN A 269 13.45 -25.35 13.73
C ASN A 269 11.92 -25.23 13.63
N PHE A 270 11.26 -24.37 14.42
CA PHE A 270 9.80 -24.19 14.33
C PHE A 270 9.34 -23.92 12.87
N PRO A 271 8.16 -24.38 12.44
CA PRO A 271 7.15 -25.16 13.16
C PRO A 271 7.31 -26.68 12.97
N ALA A 272 8.56 -27.20 12.89
CA ALA A 272 8.87 -28.62 12.66
C ALA A 272 8.06 -29.60 13.51
#